data_AF-A0A9E4BI29-F1
#
_entry.id   AF-A0A9E4BI29-F1
#
_cell.length_a   1.000
_cell.length_b   1.000
_cell.length_c   1.000
_cell.angle_alpha   90.00
_cell.angle_beta   90.00
_cell.angle_gamma   90.00
#
_symmetry.space_group_name_H-M   'P 1'
#
loop_
_entity.id
_entity.type
_entity.pdbx_description
1 polymer ?
#
loop_
_entity_poly.entity_id
_entity_poly.type
_entity_poly.pdbx_seq_one_letter_code
_entity_poly.pdbx_strand_id
1 'polypeptide(L)'
;MRTIFWVFVGCAITSNAFGEDPIQQRLDAFYAEYEAIIANPTIPKYIELDRKLRAFFSEDVWEFSPKLEWKDRFKYANERTRTFGIIPGKFYMALEYTEILLVKAHEMDPRSKYRECTLFSQIMGIRPEGGLGEMPNIKVAYQYAKEFPKGPFISNVYLIIASFHKDLFMIIRGLSEGKRDYMYDYCFKPYVERHPYKEQMVQNKRIALRYYAKFKKELDSGAKRPRWFRDSIIDELKAGTVEAWIFCAD
;
A
#
# COMPACT_ATOMS: atom_id res chain seq x y z
N MET A 1 55.41 32.28 -38.27
CA MET A 1 54.04 31.84 -37.94
C MET A 1 54.10 30.41 -37.45
N ARG A 2 53.85 30.16 -36.16
CA ARG A 2 53.84 28.82 -35.55
C ARG A 2 52.39 28.44 -35.27
N THR A 3 51.89 27.43 -35.97
CA THR A 3 50.54 26.88 -35.79
C THR A 3 50.59 25.85 -34.66
N ILE A 4 49.89 26.12 -33.56
CA ILE A 4 49.74 25.18 -32.44
C ILE A 4 48.54 24.28 -32.75
N PHE A 5 48.79 22.99 -32.98
CA PHE A 5 47.77 21.96 -33.06
C PHE A 5 47.35 21.56 -31.64
N TRP A 6 46.10 21.85 -31.27
CA TRP A 6 45.48 21.26 -30.09
C TRP A 6 44.96 19.87 -30.43
N VAL A 7 45.64 18.84 -29.93
CA VAL A 7 45.11 17.47 -29.92
C VAL A 7 44.17 17.37 -28.72
N PHE A 8 42.86 17.39 -28.98
CA PHE A 8 41.87 16.97 -28.00
C PHE A 8 42.02 15.46 -27.79
N VAL A 9 42.65 15.07 -26.68
CA VAL A 9 42.53 13.72 -26.16
C VAL A 9 41.10 13.60 -25.62
N GLY A 10 40.19 13.18 -26.50
CA GLY A 10 38.87 12.72 -26.08
C GLY A 10 39.09 11.48 -25.22
N CYS A 11 39.04 11.65 -23.90
CA CYS A 11 38.76 10.57 -23.00
C CYS A 11 37.33 10.10 -23.33
N ALA A 12 37.23 9.17 -24.28
CA ALA A 12 36.10 8.26 -24.33
C ALA A 12 36.14 7.51 -23.00
N ILE A 13 35.40 8.02 -22.01
CA ILE A 13 34.97 7.23 -20.88
C ILE A 13 34.02 6.22 -21.50
N THR A 14 34.58 5.13 -22.00
CA THR A 14 33.86 3.88 -22.16
C THR A 14 33.57 3.45 -20.74
N SER A 15 32.45 3.92 -20.19
CA SER A 15 31.88 3.38 -18.97
C SER A 15 31.67 1.90 -19.24
N ASN A 16 32.58 1.09 -18.72
CA ASN A 16 32.47 -0.34 -18.78
C ASN A 16 31.06 -0.72 -18.30
N ALA A 17 30.26 -1.30 -19.19
CA ALA A 17 29.00 -1.94 -18.86
C ALA A 17 29.30 -3.20 -18.03
N PHE A 18 29.70 -3.00 -16.77
CA PHE A 18 29.79 -4.02 -15.74
C PHE A 18 28.43 -4.11 -15.06
N GLY A 19 27.69 -5.18 -15.37
CA GLY A 19 26.61 -5.76 -14.55
C GLY A 19 25.88 -4.81 -13.60
N GLU A 20 25.28 -3.75 -14.12
CA GLU A 20 24.52 -2.82 -13.30
C GLU A 20 23.29 -3.54 -12.74
N ASP A 21 23.08 -3.36 -11.44
CA ASP A 21 21.98 -3.95 -10.70
C ASP A 21 20.64 -3.49 -11.30
N PRO A 22 19.85 -4.39 -11.91
CA PRO A 22 18.65 -4.01 -12.67
C PRO A 22 17.59 -3.34 -11.78
N ILE A 23 17.56 -3.68 -10.49
CA ILE A 23 16.67 -3.04 -9.52
C ILE A 23 17.11 -1.60 -9.29
N GLN A 24 18.41 -1.37 -9.10
CA GLN A 24 18.96 -0.03 -8.93
C GLN A 24 18.70 0.85 -10.16
N GLN A 25 18.91 0.33 -11.37
CA GLN A 25 18.61 1.04 -12.61
C GLN A 25 17.14 1.48 -12.71
N ARG A 26 16.19 0.60 -12.36
CA ARG A 26 14.77 0.96 -12.35
C ARG A 26 14.47 2.04 -11.31
N LEU A 27 15.05 1.94 -10.12
CA LEU A 27 14.89 2.95 -9.07
C LEU A 27 15.46 4.32 -9.48
N ASP A 28 16.61 4.33 -10.16
CA ASP A 28 17.19 5.57 -10.71
C ASP A 28 16.31 6.19 -11.80
N ALA A 29 15.69 5.37 -12.66
CA ALA A 29 14.73 5.84 -13.65
C ALA A 29 13.47 6.45 -13.00
N PHE A 30 12.90 5.81 -11.96
CA PHE A 30 11.78 6.36 -11.21
C PHE A 30 12.13 7.68 -10.52
N TYR A 31 13.34 7.78 -9.96
CA TYR A 31 13.82 9.01 -9.36
C TYR A 31 13.95 10.15 -10.38
N ALA A 32 14.53 9.88 -11.55
CA ALA A 32 14.64 10.87 -12.62
C ALA A 32 13.26 11.36 -13.10
N GLU A 33 12.29 10.45 -13.22
CA GLU A 33 10.90 10.82 -13.53
C GLU A 33 10.29 11.66 -12.41
N TYR A 34 10.50 11.29 -11.14
CA TYR A 34 10.03 12.06 -9.99
C TYR A 34 10.60 13.49 -9.94
N GLU A 35 11.90 13.67 -10.19
CA GLU A 35 12.54 14.99 -10.28
C GLU A 35 11.91 15.85 -11.38
N ALA A 36 11.64 15.26 -12.55
CA ALA A 36 10.95 15.95 -13.64
C ALA A 36 9.49 16.33 -13.28
N ILE A 37 8.83 15.55 -12.41
CA ILE A 37 7.52 15.88 -11.88
C ILE A 37 7.61 17.04 -10.89
N ILE A 38 8.58 17.05 -9.97
CA ILE A 38 8.75 18.14 -9.00
C ILE A 38 8.98 19.46 -9.73
N ALA A 39 9.77 19.47 -10.80
CA ALA A 39 10.04 20.67 -11.57
C ALA A 39 8.78 21.25 -12.28
N ASN A 40 7.79 20.41 -12.59
CA ASN A 40 6.54 20.83 -13.23
C ASN A 40 5.39 19.89 -12.83
N PRO A 41 4.82 20.10 -11.62
CA PRO A 41 3.92 19.14 -11.00
C PRO A 41 2.53 19.19 -11.64
N THR A 42 2.01 18.02 -12.01
CA THR A 42 0.62 17.85 -12.42
C THR A 42 0.05 16.55 -11.86
N ILE A 43 -1.24 16.54 -11.53
CA ILE A 43 -1.96 15.36 -11.05
C ILE A 43 -1.79 14.13 -11.96
N PRO A 44 -1.95 14.24 -13.30
CA PRO A 44 -1.75 13.11 -14.20
C PRO A 44 -0.34 12.49 -14.09
N LYS A 45 0.71 13.31 -13.94
CA LYS A 45 2.08 12.80 -13.86
C LYS A 45 2.32 12.02 -12.57
N TYR A 46 1.81 12.50 -11.44
CA TYR A 46 1.90 11.77 -10.17
C TYR A 46 1.18 10.41 -10.24
N ILE A 47 -0.01 10.38 -10.85
CA ILE A 47 -0.77 9.13 -11.04
C ILE A 47 -0.03 8.17 -11.97
N GLU A 48 0.60 8.68 -13.02
CA GLU A 48 1.34 7.86 -13.95
C GLU A 48 2.55 7.20 -13.30
N LEU A 49 3.33 7.96 -12.52
CA LEU A 49 4.44 7.41 -11.76
C LEU A 49 3.97 6.45 -10.66
N ASP A 50 2.87 6.73 -9.96
CA ASP A 50 2.26 5.81 -8.99
C ASP A 50 1.92 4.46 -9.64
N ARG A 51 1.30 4.49 -10.82
CA ARG A 51 0.95 3.28 -11.57
C ARG A 51 2.18 2.45 -11.91
N LYS A 52 3.25 3.10 -12.38
CA LYS A 52 4.52 2.42 -12.70
C LYS A 52 5.19 1.83 -11.47
N LEU A 53 5.20 2.55 -10.34
CA LEU A 53 5.72 2.04 -9.08
C LEU A 53 4.90 0.84 -8.58
N ARG A 54 3.57 0.92 -8.57
CA ARG A 54 2.73 -0.23 -8.17
C ARG A 54 2.99 -1.46 -9.04
N ALA A 55 3.18 -1.27 -10.36
CA ALA A 55 3.55 -2.37 -11.25
C ALA A 55 4.90 -2.98 -10.85
N PHE A 56 5.95 -2.16 -10.70
CA PHE A 56 7.27 -2.56 -10.25
C PHE A 56 7.25 -3.34 -8.93
N PHE A 57 6.49 -2.88 -7.94
CA PHE A 57 6.37 -3.56 -6.65
C PHE A 57 5.60 -4.88 -6.75
N SER A 58 4.63 -4.99 -7.67
CA SER A 58 3.83 -6.20 -7.84
C SER A 58 4.51 -7.29 -8.68
N GLU A 59 5.58 -6.95 -9.39
CA GLU A 59 6.28 -7.84 -10.33
C GLU A 59 7.72 -8.06 -9.86
N ASP A 60 8.57 -7.04 -9.98
CA ASP A 60 10.01 -7.18 -9.79
C ASP A 60 10.43 -7.31 -8.32
N VAL A 61 9.95 -6.40 -7.46
CA VAL A 61 10.31 -6.39 -6.03
C VAL A 61 9.88 -7.70 -5.39
N TRP A 62 8.74 -8.23 -5.82
CA TRP A 62 8.20 -9.49 -5.36
C TRP A 62 9.08 -10.68 -5.75
N GLU A 63 9.56 -10.74 -7.00
CA GLU A 63 10.40 -11.84 -7.47
C GLU A 63 11.79 -11.83 -6.82
N PHE A 64 12.33 -10.64 -6.56
CA PHE A 64 13.71 -10.48 -6.12
C PHE A 64 13.87 -10.42 -4.60
N SER A 65 12.94 -9.82 -3.85
CA SER A 65 13.06 -9.66 -2.38
C SER A 65 13.36 -10.94 -1.61
N PRO A 66 12.78 -12.12 -1.95
CA PRO A 66 13.10 -13.37 -1.28
C PRO A 66 14.51 -13.89 -1.57
N LYS A 67 15.15 -13.44 -2.67
CA LYS A 67 16.48 -13.86 -3.12
C LYS A 67 17.60 -13.02 -2.48
N LEU A 68 17.25 -11.92 -1.81
CA LEU A 68 18.19 -11.02 -1.14
C LEU A 68 18.68 -11.58 0.20
N GLU A 69 20.00 -11.51 0.41
CA GLU A 69 20.58 -11.66 1.75
C GLU A 69 20.08 -10.53 2.66
N TRP A 70 20.00 -10.82 3.97
CA TRP A 70 19.49 -9.85 4.95
C TRP A 70 20.22 -8.49 4.90
N LYS A 71 21.55 -8.52 4.73
CA LYS A 71 22.40 -7.32 4.65
C LYS A 71 22.05 -6.42 3.45
N ASP A 72 21.53 -7.00 2.37
CA ASP A 72 21.26 -6.31 1.12
C ASP A 72 19.82 -5.78 1.04
N ARG A 73 18.96 -6.11 2.01
CA ARG A 73 17.56 -5.63 2.06
C ARG A 73 17.45 -4.12 2.18
N PHE A 74 18.41 -3.47 2.83
CA PHE A 74 18.42 -2.01 3.01
C PHE A 74 19.12 -1.25 1.89
N LYS A 75 19.82 -1.95 0.99
CA LYS A 75 20.63 -1.36 -0.09
C LYS A 75 19.85 -0.34 -0.94
N TYR A 76 18.58 -0.66 -1.20
CA TYR A 76 17.73 0.10 -2.12
C TYR A 76 16.87 1.18 -1.44
N ALA A 77 16.79 1.18 -0.11
CA ALA A 77 15.98 2.11 0.68
C ALA A 77 16.82 3.29 1.20
N ASN A 78 17.38 4.06 0.27
CA ASN A 78 18.24 5.21 0.54
C ASN A 78 17.45 6.53 0.54
N GLU A 79 18.13 7.64 0.84
CA GLU A 79 17.51 8.97 0.92
C GLU A 79 16.77 9.35 -0.37
N ARG A 80 17.35 9.06 -1.55
CA ARG A 80 16.73 9.37 -2.85
C ARG A 80 15.44 8.58 -3.06
N THR A 81 15.42 7.30 -2.70
CA THR A 81 14.22 6.47 -2.91
C THR A 81 13.11 6.80 -1.90
N ARG A 82 13.47 7.24 -0.70
CA ARG A 82 12.52 7.73 0.31
C ARG A 82 11.75 8.98 -0.13
N THR A 83 12.34 9.88 -0.93
CA THR A 83 11.66 11.13 -1.34
C THR A 83 10.38 10.89 -2.16
N PHE A 84 10.32 9.78 -2.89
CA PHE A 84 9.15 9.36 -3.66
C PHE A 84 8.45 8.14 -3.06
N GLY A 85 8.73 7.87 -1.78
CA GLY A 85 7.92 6.98 -0.97
C GLY A 85 8.33 5.52 -0.99
N ILE A 86 9.55 5.19 -1.40
CA ILE A 86 10.11 3.85 -1.24
C ILE A 86 10.84 3.77 0.10
N ILE A 87 10.42 2.83 0.95
CA ILE A 87 10.97 2.62 2.28
C ILE A 87 11.45 1.17 2.44
N PRO A 88 12.23 0.83 3.49
CA PRO A 88 12.56 -0.55 3.79
C PRO A 88 11.29 -1.39 3.96
N GLY A 89 11.23 -2.53 3.27
CA GLY A 89 10.13 -3.47 3.38
C GLY A 89 10.13 -4.23 4.70
N LYS A 90 8.97 -4.78 5.07
CA LYS A 90 8.82 -5.64 6.25
C LYS A 90 8.81 -7.12 5.91
N PHE A 91 9.20 -7.93 6.89
CA PHE A 91 9.22 -9.39 6.82
C PHE A 91 10.01 -9.89 5.60
N TYR A 92 9.31 -10.45 4.61
CA TYR A 92 9.90 -11.07 3.44
C TYR A 92 10.24 -10.08 2.33
N MET A 93 9.75 -8.83 2.40
CA MET A 93 9.98 -7.80 1.39
C MET A 93 11.22 -6.97 1.70
N ALA A 94 12.01 -6.63 0.67
CA ALA A 94 13.15 -5.73 0.82
C ALA A 94 12.73 -4.25 0.74
N LEU A 95 11.68 -3.95 -0.03
CA LEU A 95 11.16 -2.61 -0.21
C LEU A 95 9.64 -2.58 0.00
N GLU A 96 9.11 -1.43 0.43
CA GLU A 96 7.69 -1.09 0.40
C GLU A 96 7.48 0.28 -0.24
N TYR A 97 6.32 0.48 -0.87
CA TYR A 97 5.90 1.77 -1.44
C TYR A 97 4.75 2.36 -0.62
N THR A 98 4.93 3.59 -0.15
CA THR A 98 4.04 4.31 0.77
C THR A 98 2.86 5.01 0.09
N GLU A 99 2.77 4.94 -1.24
CA GLU A 99 1.69 5.57 -2.02
C GLU A 99 1.67 7.12 -1.97
N ILE A 100 2.80 7.73 -1.56
CA ILE A 100 2.94 9.18 -1.36
C ILE A 100 2.57 10.01 -2.60
N LEU A 101 2.72 9.45 -3.81
CA LEU A 101 2.42 10.17 -5.04
C LEU A 101 0.93 10.45 -5.21
N LEU A 102 0.06 9.51 -4.80
CA LEU A 102 -1.39 9.75 -4.81
C LEU A 102 -1.82 10.74 -3.74
N VAL A 103 -1.11 10.79 -2.60
CA VAL A 103 -1.35 11.81 -1.56
C VAL A 103 -1.02 13.19 -2.12
N LYS A 104 0.18 13.37 -2.69
CA LYS A 104 0.58 14.62 -3.35
C LYS A 104 -0.42 15.03 -4.44
N ALA A 105 -0.84 14.08 -5.27
CA ALA A 105 -1.86 14.33 -6.30
C ALA A 105 -3.23 14.73 -5.72
N HIS A 106 -3.63 14.15 -4.59
CA HIS A 106 -4.87 14.51 -3.90
C HIS A 106 -4.81 15.93 -3.33
N GLU A 107 -3.69 16.30 -2.71
CA GLU A 107 -3.48 17.61 -2.10
C GLU A 107 -3.52 18.75 -3.12
N MET A 108 -3.06 18.51 -4.37
CA MET A 108 -3.11 19.50 -5.44
C MET A 108 -4.55 19.91 -5.81
N ASP A 109 -5.45 18.93 -5.98
CA ASP A 109 -6.88 19.17 -6.19
C ASP A 109 -7.69 17.89 -5.83
N PRO A 110 -8.30 17.87 -4.63
CA PRO A 110 -9.13 16.75 -4.17
C PRO A 110 -10.36 16.49 -5.05
N ARG A 111 -10.80 17.47 -5.84
CA ARG A 111 -12.00 17.41 -6.70
C ARG A 111 -11.65 17.25 -8.18
N SER A 112 -10.38 17.03 -8.50
CA SER A 112 -9.95 16.83 -9.88
C SER A 112 -10.68 15.65 -10.54
N LYS A 113 -10.68 15.64 -11.88
CA LYS A 113 -11.22 14.51 -12.66
C LYS A 113 -10.57 13.16 -12.35
N TYR A 114 -9.43 13.15 -11.65
CA TYR A 114 -8.69 11.95 -11.25
C TYR A 114 -8.99 11.50 -9.82
N ARG A 115 -10.05 12.03 -9.20
CA ARG A 115 -10.43 11.70 -7.82
C ARG A 115 -10.61 10.20 -7.57
N GLU A 116 -11.04 9.43 -8.56
CA GLU A 116 -11.15 7.97 -8.45
C GLU A 116 -9.80 7.27 -8.21
N CYS A 117 -8.70 7.92 -8.56
CA CYS A 117 -7.35 7.46 -8.22
C CYS A 117 -6.91 8.05 -6.88
N THR A 118 -7.05 9.37 -6.71
CA THR A 118 -6.39 10.07 -5.60
C THR A 118 -7.10 9.92 -4.26
N LEU A 119 -8.43 9.73 -4.23
CA LEU A 119 -9.18 9.54 -2.97
C LEU A 119 -8.74 8.27 -2.22
N PHE A 120 -8.28 7.24 -2.94
CA PHE A 120 -7.79 6.00 -2.33
C PHE A 120 -6.65 6.25 -1.33
N SER A 121 -5.77 7.22 -1.63
CA SER A 121 -4.63 7.58 -0.78
C SER A 121 -5.02 8.03 0.63
N GLN A 122 -6.26 8.51 0.79
CA GLN A 122 -6.78 9.03 2.06
C GLN A 122 -7.30 7.91 2.97
N ILE A 123 -7.31 6.65 2.52
CA ILE A 123 -7.74 5.50 3.33
C ILE A 123 -6.65 5.09 4.31
N MET A 124 -5.42 4.88 3.83
CA MET A 124 -4.28 4.54 4.69
C MET A 124 -3.41 5.77 5.01
N GLY A 125 -3.45 6.82 4.18
CA GLY A 125 -2.54 7.95 4.31
C GLY A 125 -1.11 7.61 3.88
N ILE A 126 -0.14 8.46 4.27
CA ILE A 126 1.29 8.17 4.14
C ILE A 126 1.67 7.26 5.30
N ARG A 127 2.07 6.02 4.99
CA ARG A 127 2.49 5.03 5.98
C ARG A 127 3.84 5.44 6.60
N PRO A 128 3.95 5.68 7.93
CA PRO A 128 5.25 5.82 8.57
C PRO A 128 6.11 4.56 8.40
N GLU A 129 7.44 4.72 8.45
CA GLU A 129 8.41 3.61 8.50
C GLU A 129 8.09 2.73 9.70
N GLY A 130 7.32 1.66 9.50
CA GLY A 130 6.79 0.98 10.67
C GLY A 130 5.57 0.11 10.50
N GLY A 131 4.81 0.18 9.38
CA GLY A 131 3.88 -0.80 8.77
C GLY A 131 3.12 -1.84 9.62
N LEU A 132 3.12 -1.70 10.93
CA LEU A 132 2.44 -2.49 11.94
C LEU A 132 1.31 -1.63 12.39
N GLY A 133 0.12 -2.19 12.26
CA GLY A 133 -1.02 -1.67 12.96
C GLY A 133 -1.63 -0.35 12.52
N GLU A 134 -1.47 0.05 11.26
CA GLU A 134 -2.14 1.26 10.80
C GLU A 134 -3.64 1.06 10.66
N MET A 135 -4.40 1.95 11.28
CA MET A 135 -5.86 1.95 11.21
C MET A 135 -6.32 2.69 9.96
N PRO A 136 -7.11 2.05 9.08
CA PRO A 136 -7.64 2.74 7.92
C PRO A 136 -8.65 3.81 8.35
N ASN A 137 -8.72 4.92 7.60
CA ASN A 137 -9.85 5.83 7.64
C ASN A 137 -11.06 5.15 6.99
N ILE A 138 -11.79 4.37 7.79
CA ILE A 138 -12.91 3.56 7.32
C ILE A 138 -14.02 4.41 6.69
N LYS A 139 -14.20 5.67 7.13
CA LYS A 139 -15.17 6.61 6.55
C LYS A 139 -14.84 6.91 5.08
N VAL A 140 -13.56 7.14 4.79
CA VAL A 140 -13.10 7.38 3.42
C VAL A 140 -13.15 6.11 2.58
N ALA A 141 -12.88 4.94 3.15
CA ALA A 141 -13.07 3.67 2.43
C ALA A 141 -14.54 3.48 1.99
N TYR A 142 -15.49 3.75 2.89
CA TYR A 142 -16.91 3.75 2.54
C TYR A 142 -17.28 4.81 1.50
N GLN A 143 -16.68 6.01 1.59
CA GLN A 143 -16.86 7.07 0.60
C GLN A 143 -16.38 6.63 -0.78
N TYR A 144 -15.18 6.06 -0.89
CA TYR A 144 -14.64 5.55 -2.14
C TYR A 144 -15.53 4.46 -2.73
N ALA A 145 -15.95 3.48 -1.93
CA ALA A 145 -16.81 2.39 -2.38
C ALA A 145 -18.18 2.88 -2.91
N LYS A 146 -18.65 4.03 -2.42
CA LYS A 146 -19.88 4.67 -2.89
C LYS A 146 -19.67 5.50 -4.15
N GLU A 147 -18.61 6.32 -4.19
CA GLU A 147 -18.32 7.24 -5.31
C GLU A 147 -17.80 6.49 -6.54
N PHE A 148 -16.94 5.48 -6.34
CA PHE A 148 -16.21 4.80 -7.41
C PHE A 148 -16.33 3.27 -7.31
N PRO A 149 -17.56 2.70 -7.44
CA PRO A 149 -17.77 1.25 -7.35
C PRO A 149 -17.12 0.45 -8.49
N LYS A 150 -16.56 1.13 -9.50
CA LYS A 150 -15.77 0.57 -10.60
C LYS A 150 -14.38 1.22 -10.70
N GLY A 151 -13.98 1.96 -9.66
CA GLY A 151 -12.70 2.66 -9.65
C GLY A 151 -11.51 1.70 -9.59
N PRO A 152 -10.30 2.17 -9.94
CA PRO A 152 -9.11 1.32 -10.08
C PRO A 152 -8.71 0.60 -8.79
N PHE A 153 -9.10 1.11 -7.63
CA PHE A 153 -8.74 0.55 -6.32
C PHE A 153 -9.89 -0.15 -5.60
N ILE A 154 -11.04 -0.38 -6.26
CA ILE A 154 -12.24 -0.86 -5.58
C ILE A 154 -12.07 -2.23 -4.91
N SER A 155 -11.29 -3.13 -5.51
CA SER A 155 -10.97 -4.43 -4.92
C SER A 155 -10.24 -4.29 -3.58
N ASN A 156 -9.21 -3.43 -3.53
CA ASN A 156 -8.48 -3.10 -2.31
C ASN A 156 -9.41 -2.46 -1.26
N VAL A 157 -10.29 -1.55 -1.67
CA VAL A 157 -11.23 -0.89 -0.76
C VAL A 157 -12.21 -1.89 -0.14
N TYR A 158 -12.76 -2.81 -0.94
CA TYR A 158 -13.62 -3.86 -0.40
C TYR A 158 -12.88 -4.75 0.60
N LEU A 159 -11.64 -5.10 0.31
CA LEU A 159 -10.81 -5.88 1.22
C LEU A 159 -10.52 -5.12 2.53
N ILE A 160 -10.18 -3.83 2.46
CA ILE A 160 -9.93 -2.99 3.63
C ILE A 160 -11.17 -2.91 4.52
N ILE A 161 -12.35 -2.64 3.94
CA ILE A 161 -13.59 -2.58 4.71
C ILE A 161 -13.90 -3.94 5.35
N ALA A 162 -13.74 -5.03 4.59
CA ALA A 162 -13.99 -6.37 5.11
C ALA A 162 -13.07 -6.71 6.29
N SER A 163 -11.77 -6.47 6.14
CA SER A 163 -10.76 -6.73 7.16
C SER A 163 -10.96 -5.88 8.41
N PHE A 164 -11.31 -4.59 8.26
CA PHE A 164 -11.58 -3.70 9.40
C PHE A 164 -12.73 -4.23 10.25
N HIS A 165 -13.84 -4.61 9.62
CA HIS A 165 -15.00 -5.13 10.35
C HIS A 165 -14.77 -6.53 10.90
N LYS A 166 -13.90 -7.34 10.29
CA LYS A 166 -13.46 -8.63 10.83
C LYS A 166 -12.61 -8.43 12.09
N ASP A 167 -11.66 -7.51 12.08
CA ASP A 167 -10.85 -7.18 13.27
C ASP A 167 -11.72 -6.61 14.39
N LEU A 168 -12.64 -5.70 14.07
CA LEU A 168 -13.58 -5.16 15.05
C LEU A 168 -14.50 -6.25 15.64
N PHE A 169 -14.95 -7.21 14.83
CA PHE A 169 -15.66 -8.40 15.33
C PHE A 169 -14.82 -9.18 16.35
N MET A 170 -13.53 -9.41 16.08
CA MET A 170 -12.63 -10.13 16.99
C MET A 170 -12.44 -9.39 18.31
N ILE A 171 -12.28 -8.06 18.26
CA ILE A 171 -12.18 -7.20 19.47
C ILE A 171 -13.46 -7.32 20.31
N ILE A 172 -14.62 -7.16 19.70
CA ILE A 172 -15.90 -7.20 20.43
C ILE A 172 -16.14 -8.60 21.03
N ARG A 173 -15.78 -9.67 20.30
CA ARG A 173 -15.83 -11.05 20.82
C ARG A 173 -14.96 -11.17 22.08
N GLY A 174 -13.70 -10.71 22.02
CA GLY A 174 -12.80 -10.69 23.17
C GLY A 174 -13.40 -9.94 24.37
N LEU A 175 -13.90 -8.72 24.15
CA LEU A 175 -14.54 -7.92 25.21
C LEU A 175 -15.75 -8.63 25.82
N SER A 176 -16.54 -9.34 25.03
CA SER A 176 -17.70 -10.11 25.51
C SER A 176 -17.31 -11.31 26.38
N GLU A 177 -16.09 -11.82 26.22
CA GLU A 177 -15.49 -12.88 27.02
C GLU A 177 -14.69 -12.32 28.22
N GLY A 178 -14.72 -11.00 28.45
CA GLY A 178 -13.94 -10.34 29.50
C GLY A 178 -12.45 -10.18 29.16
N LYS A 179 -12.05 -10.38 27.90
CA LYS A 179 -10.68 -10.20 27.42
C LYS A 179 -10.53 -8.80 26.82
N ARG A 180 -9.56 -8.04 27.32
CA ARG A 180 -9.16 -6.73 26.78
C ARG A 180 -7.68 -6.78 26.46
N ASP A 181 -7.33 -6.51 25.22
CA ASP A 181 -5.95 -6.48 24.73
C ASP A 181 -5.53 -5.05 24.36
N TYR A 182 -4.25 -4.90 24.02
CA TYR A 182 -3.69 -3.61 23.59
C TYR A 182 -4.35 -3.09 22.30
N MET A 183 -4.79 -3.99 21.41
CA MET A 183 -5.44 -3.64 20.15
C MET A 183 -6.73 -2.85 20.38
N TYR A 184 -7.53 -3.26 21.38
CA TYR A 184 -8.68 -2.49 21.81
C TYR A 184 -8.26 -1.09 22.27
N ASP A 185 -7.29 -1.00 23.18
CA ASP A 185 -6.92 0.25 23.84
C ASP A 185 -6.36 1.30 22.90
N TYR A 186 -5.50 0.89 21.97
CA TYR A 186 -4.80 1.81 21.08
C TYR A 186 -5.51 2.07 19.76
N CYS A 187 -6.33 1.14 19.27
CA CYS A 187 -6.88 1.23 17.92
C CYS A 187 -8.40 1.12 17.83
N PHE A 188 -9.00 0.14 18.50
CA PHE A 188 -10.40 -0.21 18.25
C PHE A 188 -11.42 0.44 19.20
N LYS A 189 -10.97 0.98 20.34
CA LYS A 189 -11.83 1.64 21.32
C LYS A 189 -12.79 2.69 20.73
N PRO A 190 -12.39 3.56 19.79
CA PRO A 190 -13.31 4.54 19.19
C PRO A 190 -14.45 3.93 18.35
N TYR A 191 -14.32 2.66 17.95
CA TYR A 191 -15.26 1.97 17.07
C TYR A 191 -16.16 0.97 17.80
N VAL A 192 -15.95 0.76 19.10
CA VAL A 192 -16.86 -0.05 19.94
C VAL A 192 -17.98 0.85 20.45
N GLU A 193 -19.20 0.54 20.04
CA GLU A 193 -20.39 1.35 20.33
C GLU A 193 -20.95 1.03 21.73
N ARG A 194 -21.82 1.91 22.24
CA ARG A 194 -22.59 1.67 23.48
C ARG A 194 -23.81 0.77 23.25
N HIS A 195 -23.61 -0.32 22.52
CA HIS A 195 -24.64 -1.32 22.20
C HIS A 195 -24.25 -2.69 22.78
N PRO A 196 -25.20 -3.63 22.95
CA PRO A 196 -24.85 -4.99 23.37
C PRO A 196 -23.80 -5.62 22.45
N TYR A 197 -22.74 -6.19 23.03
CA TYR A 197 -21.65 -6.79 22.25
C TYR A 197 -22.14 -7.84 21.24
N LYS A 198 -23.18 -8.61 21.59
CA LYS A 198 -23.80 -9.59 20.69
C LYS A 198 -24.31 -8.96 19.40
N GLU A 199 -24.96 -7.79 19.48
CA GLU A 199 -25.50 -7.09 18.32
C GLU A 199 -24.37 -6.53 17.45
N GLN A 200 -23.38 -5.90 18.09
CA GLN A 200 -22.21 -5.39 17.39
C GLN A 200 -21.42 -6.51 16.70
N MET A 201 -21.27 -7.68 17.32
CA MET A 201 -20.63 -8.84 16.69
C MET A 201 -21.39 -9.29 15.44
N VAL A 202 -22.72 -9.43 15.53
CA VAL A 202 -23.55 -9.82 14.37
C VAL A 202 -23.44 -8.81 13.25
N GLN A 203 -23.48 -7.52 13.57
CA GLN A 203 -23.38 -6.45 12.59
C GLN A 203 -22.01 -6.43 11.89
N ASN A 204 -20.92 -6.44 12.66
CA ASN A 204 -19.55 -6.40 12.12
C ASN A 204 -19.24 -7.65 11.28
N LYS A 205 -19.61 -8.83 11.76
CA LYS A 205 -19.52 -10.08 10.99
C LYS A 205 -20.28 -10.01 9.68
N ARG A 206 -21.53 -9.52 9.70
CA ARG A 206 -22.36 -9.36 8.49
C ARG A 206 -21.73 -8.40 7.49
N ILE A 207 -21.20 -7.27 7.94
CA ILE A 207 -20.54 -6.28 7.09
C ILE A 207 -19.27 -6.88 6.47
N ALA A 208 -18.42 -7.50 7.28
CA ALA A 208 -17.19 -8.12 6.82
C ALA A 208 -17.47 -9.20 5.75
N LEU A 209 -18.41 -10.11 6.00
CA LEU A 209 -18.81 -11.14 5.02
C LEU A 209 -19.36 -10.54 3.72
N ARG A 210 -20.17 -9.47 3.81
CA ARG A 210 -20.70 -8.78 2.62
C ARG A 210 -19.58 -8.19 1.77
N TYR A 211 -18.59 -7.55 2.39
CA TYR A 211 -17.48 -6.94 1.65
C TYR A 211 -16.45 -7.97 1.15
N TYR A 212 -16.22 -9.06 1.89
CA TYR A 212 -15.44 -10.19 1.36
C TYR A 212 -16.10 -10.81 0.13
N ALA A 213 -17.44 -10.94 0.11
CA ALA A 213 -18.15 -11.42 -1.08
C ALA A 213 -17.98 -10.47 -2.28
N LYS A 214 -18.02 -9.15 -2.06
CA LYS A 214 -17.71 -8.17 -3.11
C LYS A 214 -16.26 -8.28 -3.60
N PHE A 215 -15.30 -8.39 -2.69
CA PHE A 215 -13.90 -8.57 -3.02
C PHE A 215 -13.66 -9.86 -3.83
N LYS A 216 -14.29 -10.97 -3.46
CA LYS A 216 -14.23 -12.23 -4.23
C LYS A 216 -14.70 -12.05 -5.67
N LYS A 217 -15.80 -11.32 -5.87
CA LYS A 217 -16.28 -11.01 -7.23
C LYS A 217 -15.24 -10.23 -8.07
N GLU A 218 -14.49 -9.33 -7.45
CA GLU A 218 -13.40 -8.62 -8.14
C GLU A 218 -12.25 -9.58 -8.50
N LEU A 219 -11.91 -10.54 -7.62
CA LEU A 219 -10.93 -11.57 -7.93
C LEU A 219 -11.35 -12.45 -9.10
N ASP A 220 -12.62 -12.88 -9.12
CA ASP A 220 -13.19 -13.66 -10.22
C ASP A 220 -13.19 -12.88 -11.54
N SER A 221 -13.15 -11.54 -11.46
CA SER A 221 -13.06 -10.62 -12.59
C SER A 221 -11.61 -10.24 -12.97
N GLY A 222 -10.61 -10.89 -12.35
CA GLY A 222 -9.19 -10.73 -12.68
C GLY A 222 -8.38 -9.82 -11.76
N ALA A 223 -8.96 -9.34 -10.64
CA ALA A 223 -8.17 -8.60 -9.65
C ALA A 223 -7.11 -9.52 -9.01
N LYS A 224 -5.92 -8.97 -8.72
CA LYS A 224 -4.84 -9.73 -8.05
C LYS A 224 -5.25 -10.05 -6.61
N ARG A 225 -5.12 -11.32 -6.22
CA ARG A 225 -5.33 -11.78 -4.83
C ARG A 225 -4.09 -11.45 -3.99
N PRO A 226 -4.20 -10.68 -2.88
CA PRO A 226 -3.09 -10.50 -1.94
C PRO A 226 -2.70 -11.83 -1.30
N ARG A 227 -1.40 -12.11 -1.16
CA ARG A 227 -0.91 -13.42 -0.70
C ARG A 227 -1.32 -13.77 0.74
N TRP A 228 -1.45 -12.76 1.60
CA TRP A 228 -1.91 -12.95 2.98
C TRP A 228 -3.40 -13.31 3.06
N PHE A 229 -4.16 -13.05 1.99
CA PHE A 229 -5.58 -13.38 1.95
C PHE A 229 -5.78 -14.86 1.63
N ARG A 230 -6.22 -15.62 2.63
CA ARG A 230 -6.62 -17.03 2.51
C ARG A 230 -8.14 -17.17 2.57
N ASP A 231 -8.70 -18.04 1.72
CA ASP A 231 -10.15 -18.27 1.68
C ASP A 231 -10.70 -18.74 3.03
N SER A 232 -9.89 -19.42 3.85
CA SER A 232 -10.29 -19.88 5.19
C SER A 232 -10.66 -18.74 6.14
N ILE A 233 -10.16 -17.50 5.95
CA ILE A 233 -10.54 -16.35 6.78
C ILE A 233 -12.06 -16.13 6.75
N ILE A 234 -12.69 -16.34 5.59
CA ILE A 234 -14.13 -16.17 5.44
C ILE A 234 -14.87 -17.26 6.21
N ASP A 235 -14.40 -18.51 6.15
CA ASP A 235 -15.06 -19.63 6.83
C ASP A 235 -14.85 -19.58 8.35
N GLU A 236 -13.66 -19.21 8.80
CA GLU A 236 -13.36 -18.89 10.19
C GLU A 236 -14.25 -17.74 10.71
N LEU A 237 -14.45 -16.68 9.91
CA LEU A 237 -15.35 -15.59 10.29
C LEU A 237 -16.82 -16.05 10.35
N LYS A 238 -17.27 -16.89 9.40
CA LYS A 238 -18.61 -17.51 9.45
C LYS A 238 -18.78 -18.40 10.69
N ALA A 239 -17.76 -19.14 11.09
CA ALA A 239 -17.75 -19.91 12.32
C ALA A 239 -17.63 -19.04 13.58
N GLY A 240 -17.15 -17.80 13.43
CA GLY A 240 -16.86 -16.91 14.55
C GLY A 240 -15.58 -17.29 15.29
N THR A 241 -14.66 -17.98 14.63
CA THR A 241 -13.39 -18.51 15.17
C THR A 241 -12.15 -17.83 14.57
N VAL A 242 -12.32 -16.80 13.74
CA VAL A 242 -11.19 -16.11 13.11
C VAL A 242 -10.27 -15.44 14.14
N GLU A 243 -8.95 -15.55 13.91
CA GLU A 243 -7.90 -15.03 14.79
C GLU A 243 -6.80 -14.26 14.05
N ALA A 244 -6.80 -14.26 12.72
CA ALA A 244 -5.78 -13.55 11.93
C ALA A 244 -6.06 -12.05 11.90
N TRP A 245 -5.25 -11.24 12.58
CA TRP A 245 -5.35 -9.78 12.59
C TRP A 245 -4.81 -9.13 11.30
N ILE A 246 -5.38 -8.01 10.88
CA ILE A 246 -4.94 -7.26 9.69
C ILE A 246 -4.47 -5.85 10.06
N PHE A 247 -5.28 -5.11 10.83
CA PHE A 247 -4.98 -3.76 11.30
C PHE A 247 -4.68 -3.76 12.79
N CYS A 248 -4.02 -2.70 13.25
CA CYS A 248 -3.42 -2.59 14.59
C CYS A 248 -2.36 -3.65 14.99
N ALA A 249 -2.08 -4.66 14.16
CA ALA A 249 -1.18 -5.76 14.53
C ALA A 249 0.31 -5.37 14.49
N ASP A 250 1.05 -5.77 15.53
CA ASP A 250 2.52 -5.78 15.66
C ASP A 250 3.24 -6.78 14.73
#